data_AF-A0A6L3MJB4-F1
#
_entry.id   AF-A0A6L3MJB4-F1
#
_cell.length_a   1.000
_cell.length_b   1.000
_cell.length_c   1.000
_cell.angle_alpha   90.00
_cell.angle_beta   90.00
_cell.angle_gamma   90.00
#
_symmetry.space_group_name_H-M   'P 1'
#
loop_
_entity.id
_entity.type
_entity.pdbx_description
1 polymer ?
#
loop_
_entity_poly.entity_id
_entity_poly.type
_entity_poly.pdbx_seq_one_letter_code
_entity_poly.pdbx_strand_id
1 'polypeptide(L)'
;MNAIIQNQITPVVRSHLDFKLNEIPRFWFGGDPFITRMFDALSLTFPDGERYFIQSVRLFRDQITDPDLKQRVADFIRQEAQHGIAHDQMNQVMKEQGM
;
A
#
# COMPACT_ATOMS: atom_id res chain seq x y z
N MET A 1 -23.30 7.61 -15.93
CA MET A 1 -23.19 6.31 -16.61
C MET A 1 -22.70 5.32 -15.56
N ASN A 2 -23.59 4.53 -14.96
CA ASN A 2 -23.20 3.60 -13.89
C ASN A 2 -22.98 2.23 -14.51
N ALA A 3 -21.76 1.71 -14.44
CA ALA A 3 -21.48 0.35 -14.87
C ALA A 3 -22.29 -0.63 -14.02
N ILE A 4 -22.99 -1.56 -14.67
CA ILE A 4 -23.67 -2.65 -13.97
C ILE A 4 -22.56 -3.60 -13.50
N ILE A 5 -22.25 -3.55 -12.20
CA ILE A 5 -21.28 -4.45 -11.58
C ILE A 5 -21.98 -5.80 -11.37
N GLN A 6 -21.72 -6.75 -12.27
CA GLN A 6 -22.29 -8.11 -12.21
C GLN A 6 -21.71 -8.96 -11.06
N ASN A 7 -20.58 -8.56 -10.48
CA ASN A 7 -19.94 -9.24 -9.36
C ASN A 7 -19.46 -8.24 -8.31
N GLN A 8 -20.14 -8.17 -7.17
CA GLN A 8 -19.64 -7.47 -5.99
C GLN A 8 -18.71 -8.40 -5.23
N ILE A 9 -17.41 -8.13 -5.32
CA ILE A 9 -16.42 -8.77 -4.43
C ILE A 9 -16.40 -7.96 -3.14
N THR A 10 -16.64 -8.61 -2.01
CA THR A 10 -16.39 -7.99 -0.70
C THR A 10 -14.89 -7.99 -0.44
N PRO A 11 -14.22 -6.82 -0.41
CA PRO A 11 -12.79 -6.77 -0.15
C PRO A 11 -12.49 -7.27 1.27
N VAL A 12 -11.56 -8.21 1.39
CA VAL A 12 -11.09 -8.74 2.67
C VAL A 12 -9.77 -8.08 3.01
N VAL A 13 -9.75 -7.32 4.10
CA VAL A 13 -8.53 -6.65 4.55
C VAL A 13 -7.79 -7.57 5.52
N ARG A 14 -6.56 -7.92 5.17
CA ARG A 14 -5.74 -8.90 5.88
C ARG A 14 -4.96 -8.26 7.03
N SER A 15 -4.30 -9.07 7.86
CA SER A 15 -3.41 -8.64 8.94
C SER A 15 -2.23 -9.60 9.02
N HIS A 16 -1.14 -9.20 9.66
CA HIS A 16 0.09 -10.00 9.78
C HIS A 16 0.65 -10.41 8.41
N LEU A 17 0.68 -9.45 7.48
CA LEU A 17 1.27 -9.65 6.16
C LEU A 17 2.78 -9.78 6.28
N ASP A 18 3.33 -10.77 5.60
CA ASP A 18 4.77 -10.95 5.43
C ASP A 18 5.05 -11.13 3.93
N PHE A 19 5.61 -10.09 3.33
CA PHE A 19 5.93 -10.06 1.89
C PHE A 19 7.28 -10.72 1.57
N LYS A 20 7.99 -11.26 2.56
CA LYS A 20 9.30 -11.92 2.37
C LYS A 20 10.32 -11.00 1.67
N LEU A 21 10.28 -9.70 1.98
CA LEU A 21 11.12 -8.68 1.34
C LEU A 21 12.63 -8.88 1.60
N ASN A 22 12.99 -9.62 2.64
CA ASN A 22 14.35 -10.02 2.95
C ASN A 22 14.84 -11.24 2.14
N GLU A 23 13.94 -11.92 1.42
CA GLU A 23 14.25 -13.11 0.61
C GLU A 23 14.35 -12.80 -0.89
N ILE A 24 14.04 -11.55 -1.30
CA ILE A 24 14.10 -11.15 -2.71
C ILE A 24 15.55 -10.88 -3.16
N PRO A 25 15.90 -11.18 -4.43
CA PRO A 25 17.20 -10.79 -4.98
C PRO A 25 17.39 -9.28 -4.99
N ARG A 26 18.64 -8.82 -4.91
CA ARG A 26 18.99 -7.39 -5.03
C ARG A 26 18.39 -6.73 -6.28
N PHE A 27 18.41 -7.45 -7.40
CA PHE A 27 17.82 -7.04 -8.66
C PHE A 27 16.58 -7.89 -8.94
N TRP A 28 15.52 -7.65 -8.17
CA TRP A 28 14.31 -8.47 -8.13
C TRP A 28 13.55 -8.47 -9.46
N PHE A 29 13.77 -7.48 -10.32
CA PHE A 29 13.14 -7.41 -11.65
C PHE A 29 13.90 -8.28 -12.66
N GLY A 30 13.78 -9.60 -12.53
CA GLY A 30 14.41 -10.55 -13.46
C GLY A 30 15.94 -10.49 -13.52
N GLY A 31 16.59 -9.93 -12.50
CA GLY A 31 18.04 -9.70 -12.48
C GLY A 31 18.49 -8.40 -13.14
N ASP A 32 17.59 -7.59 -13.72
CA ASP A 32 17.93 -6.33 -14.40
C ASP A 32 18.13 -5.19 -13.39
N PRO A 33 19.35 -4.61 -13.28
CA PRO A 33 19.61 -3.55 -12.32
C PRO A 33 18.88 -2.24 -12.64
N PHE A 34 18.76 -1.88 -13.92
CA PHE A 34 18.14 -0.61 -14.31
C PHE A 34 16.65 -0.64 -14.02
N ILE A 35 15.95 -1.68 -14.46
CA ILE A 35 14.50 -1.79 -14.25
C ILE A 35 14.19 -1.92 -12.76
N THR A 36 14.98 -2.71 -12.01
CA THR A 36 14.83 -2.79 -10.55
C THR A 36 14.92 -1.41 -9.92
N ARG A 37 15.99 -0.66 -10.21
CA ARG A 37 16.21 0.66 -9.60
C ARG A 37 15.19 1.72 -10.02
N MET A 38 14.64 1.62 -11.23
CA MET A 38 13.55 2.48 -11.68
C MET A 38 12.28 2.28 -10.83
N PHE A 39 11.90 1.03 -10.56
CA PHE A 39 10.72 0.74 -9.73
C PHE A 39 10.96 0.96 -8.24
N ASP A 40 12.17 0.67 -7.75
CA ASP A 40 12.61 1.04 -6.40
C ASP A 40 12.44 2.55 -6.17
N ALA A 41 12.94 3.38 -7.10
CA ALA A 41 12.84 4.85 -7.01
C ALA A 41 11.39 5.35 -7.05
N LEU A 42 10.52 4.73 -7.85
CA LEU A 42 9.09 5.02 -7.84
C LEU A 42 8.48 4.72 -6.46
N SER A 43 8.82 3.56 -5.90
CA SER A 43 8.31 3.08 -4.61
C SER A 43 8.69 3.98 -3.44
N LEU A 44 9.86 4.67 -3.49
CA LEU A 44 10.29 5.60 -2.45
C LEU A 44 9.25 6.69 -2.10
N THR A 45 8.38 7.06 -3.05
CA THR A 45 7.37 8.10 -2.86
C THR A 45 6.07 7.60 -2.21
N PHE A 46 5.86 6.28 -2.19
CA PHE A 46 4.59 5.69 -1.75
C PHE A 46 4.33 5.83 -0.25
N PRO A 47 5.31 5.71 0.68
CA PRO A 47 5.05 5.95 2.10
C PRO A 47 4.39 7.30 2.40
N ASP A 48 4.78 8.36 1.69
CA ASP A 48 4.18 9.68 1.85
C ASP A 48 2.80 9.77 1.19
N GLY A 49 2.63 9.13 0.02
CA GLY A 49 1.34 9.00 -0.64
C GLY A 49 0.30 8.25 0.21
N GLU A 50 0.67 7.15 0.84
CA GLU A 50 -0.19 6.34 1.70
C GLU A 50 -0.60 7.12 2.95
N ARG A 51 0.34 7.84 3.58
CA ARG A 51 0.04 8.76 4.68
C ARG A 51 -0.95 9.84 4.23
N TYR A 52 -0.74 10.42 3.05
CA TYR A 52 -1.66 11.40 2.47
C TYR A 52 -3.06 10.82 2.23
N PHE A 53 -3.17 9.61 1.66
CA PHE A 53 -4.44 8.92 1.45
C PHE A 53 -5.17 8.69 2.76
N ILE A 54 -4.49 8.18 3.79
CA ILE A 54 -5.06 8.01 5.13
C ILE A 54 -5.59 9.34 5.67
N GLN A 55 -4.80 10.42 5.62
CA GLN A 55 -5.25 11.71 6.15
C GLN A 55 -6.46 12.25 5.40
N SER A 56 -6.47 12.12 4.06
CA SER A 56 -7.55 12.65 3.22
C SER A 56 -8.92 12.09 3.57
N VAL A 57 -9.01 10.82 4.01
CA VAL A 57 -10.28 10.21 4.45
C VAL A 57 -10.50 10.35 5.96
N ARG A 58 -9.43 10.31 6.76
CA ARG A 58 -9.52 10.36 8.23
C ARG A 58 -10.14 11.66 8.72
N LEU A 59 -9.89 12.78 8.03
CA LEU A 59 -10.46 14.10 8.36
C LEU A 59 -12.00 14.13 8.29
N PHE A 60 -12.61 13.25 7.52
CA PHE A 60 -14.06 13.23 7.32
C PHE A 60 -14.75 12.07 8.04
N ARG A 61 -14.00 11.20 8.75
CA ARG A 61 -14.54 9.96 9.33
C ARG A 61 -15.75 10.17 10.26
N ASP A 62 -15.78 11.30 10.96
CA ASP A 62 -16.82 11.63 11.94
C ASP A 62 -18.06 12.25 11.27
N GLN A 63 -17.96 12.60 9.99
CA GLN A 63 -19.06 13.10 9.15
C GLN A 63 -19.77 11.96 8.39
N ILE A 64 -19.24 10.73 8.44
CA ILE A 64 -19.81 9.56 7.76
C ILE A 64 -20.94 8.97 8.60
N THR A 65 -22.17 9.08 8.10
CA THR A 65 -23.39 8.56 8.75
C THR A 65 -23.75 7.16 8.28
N ASP A 66 -23.40 6.79 7.06
CA ASP A 66 -23.61 5.44 6.51
C ASP A 66 -22.64 4.44 7.18
N PRO A 67 -23.14 3.44 7.94
CA PRO A 67 -22.31 2.47 8.63
C PRO A 67 -21.43 1.65 7.67
N ASP A 68 -21.91 1.34 6.46
CA ASP A 68 -21.15 0.54 5.50
C ASP A 68 -19.98 1.34 4.94
N LEU A 69 -20.21 2.61 4.60
CA LEU A 69 -19.14 3.52 4.19
C LEU A 69 -18.13 3.74 5.33
N LYS A 70 -18.60 3.88 6.57
CA LYS A 70 -17.73 4.06 7.74
C LYS A 70 -16.79 2.86 7.92
N GLN A 71 -17.31 1.64 7.80
CA GLN A 71 -16.51 0.42 7.86
C GLN A 71 -15.50 0.36 6.71
N ARG A 72 -15.93 0.65 5.47
CA ARG A 72 -15.03 0.66 4.30
C ARG A 72 -13.89 1.68 4.44
N VAL A 73 -14.15 2.86 5.02
CA VAL A 73 -13.10 3.85 5.30
C VAL A 73 -12.13 3.36 6.37
N ALA A 74 -12.63 2.71 7.44
CA ALA A 74 -11.76 2.11 8.46
C ALA A 74 -10.86 1.00 7.86
N ASP A 75 -11.43 0.16 7.00
CA ASP A 75 -10.72 -0.90 6.31
C ASP A 75 -9.70 -0.37 5.29
N PHE A 76 -10.04 0.69 4.56
CA PHE A 76 -9.10 1.38 3.68
C PHE A 76 -7.91 1.94 4.46
N ILE A 77 -8.15 2.65 5.56
CA ILE A 77 -7.06 3.18 6.42
C ILE A 77 -6.15 2.04 6.90
N ARG A 78 -6.73 0.88 7.24
CA ARG A 78 -5.94 -0.29 7.64
C ARG A 78 -5.08 -0.84 6.50
N GLN A 79 -5.59 -0.91 5.27
CA GLN A 79 -4.81 -1.33 4.10
C GLN A 79 -3.64 -0.39 3.83
N GLU A 80 -3.91 0.91 3.75
CA GLU A 80 -2.87 1.90 3.45
C GLU A 80 -1.79 1.92 4.55
N ALA A 81 -2.16 1.73 5.82
CA ALA A 81 -1.19 1.60 6.90
C ALA A 81 -0.30 0.35 6.73
N GLN A 82 -0.85 -0.76 6.24
CA GLN A 82 -0.09 -1.98 5.96
C GLN A 82 0.82 -1.83 4.75
N HIS A 83 0.36 -1.15 3.70
CA HIS A 83 1.21 -0.82 2.55
C HIS A 83 2.40 0.04 2.98
N GLY A 84 2.16 1.07 3.81
CA GLY A 84 3.23 1.90 4.36
C GLY A 84 4.28 1.13 5.14
N ILE A 85 3.87 0.15 5.95
CA ILE A 85 4.82 -0.73 6.65
C ILE A 85 5.67 -1.52 5.66
N ALA A 86 5.06 -2.09 4.61
CA ALA A 86 5.78 -2.87 3.61
C ALA A 86 6.77 -2.00 2.80
N HIS A 87 6.38 -0.78 2.43
CA HIS A 87 7.29 0.15 1.75
C HIS A 87 8.39 0.65 2.67
N ASP A 88 8.11 0.95 3.94
CA ASP A 88 9.16 1.31 4.91
C ASP A 88 10.17 0.16 5.11
N GLN A 89 9.71 -1.10 5.10
CA GLN A 89 10.58 -2.29 5.11
C GLN A 89 11.42 -2.41 3.84
N MET A 90 10.82 -2.21 2.65
CA MET A 90 11.56 -2.23 1.38
C MET A 90 12.60 -1.10 1.33
N ASN A 91 12.27 0.09 1.84
CA ASN A 91 13.20 1.21 1.95
C ASN A 91 14.41 0.86 2.83
N GLN A 92 14.20 0.08 3.89
CA GLN A 92 15.28 -0.41 4.72
C GLN A 92 16.18 -1.41 3.97
N VAL A 93 15.59 -2.34 3.22
CA VAL A 93 16.34 -3.27 2.35
C VAL A 93 17.17 -2.50 1.32
N MET A 94 16.61 -1.45 0.70
CA MET A 94 17.33 -0.64 -0.29
C MET A 94 18.51 0.13 0.33
N LYS A 95 18.35 0.66 1.55
CA LYS A 95 19.46 1.30 2.31
C LYS A 95 20.60 0.34 2.58
N GLU A 96 20.28 -0.90 2.96
CA GLU A 96 21.29 -1.96 3.17
C GLU A 96 22.04 -2.34 1.88
N GLN A 97 21.41 -2.11 0.72
CA GLN A 97 22.03 -2.24 -0.58
C GLN A 97 22.82 -0.99 -1.02
N GLY A 98 22.93 0.04 -0.18
CA GLY A 98 23.67 1.26 -0.46
C GLY A 98 22.92 2.30 -1.31
N MET A 99 21.59 2.27 -1.31
CA MET A 99 20.76 3.39 -1.80
C MET A 99 20.48 4.42 -0.72
#